data_AF-A0A1G6Q6T3-F1
#
_entry.id   AF-A0A1G6Q6T3-F1
#
_cell.length_a   1.000
_cell.length_b   1.000
_cell.length_c   1.000
_cell.angle_alpha   90.00
_cell.angle_beta   90.00
_cell.angle_gamma   90.00
#
_symmetry.space_group_name_H-M   'P 1'
#
loop_
_entity.id
_entity.type
_entity.pdbx_description
1 polymer ?
#
loop_
_entity_poly.entity_id
_entity_poly.type
_entity_poly.pdbx_seq_one_letter_code
_entity_poly.pdbx_strand_id
1 'polypeptide(L)'
;MLRLDSNAALNGLGQRNIERSTSLIYRTDSLDACVVTRVEGLVLLYHRPSGATHLLNSPAPEILDLLAAEPCDAATLTRRLCETLGASEDEDALMVVSARLGELAEIGLVSAH
;
A
#
# COMPACT_ATOMS: atom_id res chain seq x y z
N MET A 1 -35.24 -34.52 43.90
CA MET A 1 -34.67 -33.18 43.69
C MET A 1 -34.10 -33.17 42.28
N LEU A 2 -34.71 -32.40 41.39
CA LEU A 2 -34.66 -32.52 39.93
C LEU A 2 -33.28 -32.17 39.33
N ARG A 3 -32.90 -32.91 38.28
CA ARG A 3 -31.91 -32.49 37.27
C ARG A 3 -32.40 -31.24 36.55
N LEU A 4 -31.48 -30.33 36.26
CA LEU A 4 -31.68 -29.24 35.30
C LEU A 4 -30.58 -29.35 34.24
N ASP A 5 -30.90 -30.07 33.17
CA ASP A 5 -30.30 -29.84 31.87
C ASP A 5 -31.10 -28.70 31.22
N SER A 6 -30.48 -27.55 30.99
CA SER A 6 -31.00 -26.53 30.07
C SER A 6 -29.85 -25.95 29.25
N ASN A 7 -29.80 -26.48 28.03
CA ASN A 7 -29.11 -26.03 26.84
C ASN A 7 -29.32 -24.53 26.56
N ALA A 8 -28.24 -23.80 26.32
CA ALA A 8 -28.26 -22.62 25.48
C ALA A 8 -26.92 -22.53 24.72
N ALA A 9 -26.88 -23.24 23.60
CA ALA A 9 -26.02 -22.91 22.49
C ALA A 9 -26.14 -21.42 22.14
N LEU A 10 -25.09 -20.65 22.42
CA LEU A 10 -24.77 -19.41 21.71
C LEU A 10 -23.29 -19.46 21.33
N ASN A 11 -23.01 -20.31 20.35
CA ASN A 11 -22.18 -20.03 19.19
C ASN A 11 -21.24 -18.82 19.36
N GLY A 12 -19.93 -19.01 19.45
CA GLY A 12 -19.20 -19.58 18.33
C GLY A 12 -19.27 -18.70 17.07
N LEU A 13 -19.44 -17.37 17.20
CA LEU A 13 -19.49 -16.42 16.07
C LEU A 13 -18.68 -15.12 16.29
N GLY A 14 -18.03 -14.92 17.44
CA GLY A 14 -17.28 -13.67 17.70
C GLY A 14 -15.79 -13.67 17.29
N GLN A 15 -15.23 -14.82 16.90
CA GLN A 15 -13.76 -14.98 16.73
C GLN A 15 -13.36 -15.62 15.39
N ARG A 16 -14.30 -15.75 14.44
CA ARG A 16 -14.05 -16.36 13.10
C ARG A 16 -14.07 -15.37 11.94
N ASN A 17 -14.02 -14.06 12.22
CA ASN A 17 -13.83 -13.01 11.22
C ASN A 17 -12.59 -12.17 11.54
N ILE A 18 -11.45 -12.81 11.81
CA ILE A 18 -10.20 -12.21 11.35
C ILE A 18 -10.26 -12.44 9.85
N GLU A 19 -10.89 -11.47 9.19
CA GLU A 19 -11.11 -11.44 7.75
C GLU A 19 -9.83 -11.89 7.07
N ARG A 20 -9.96 -12.75 6.05
CA ARG A 20 -8.92 -12.87 5.05
C ARG A 20 -8.79 -11.47 4.43
N SER A 21 -8.02 -10.58 5.05
CA SER A 21 -7.58 -9.34 4.43
C SER A 21 -6.78 -9.80 3.23
N THR A 22 -7.42 -9.81 2.07
CA THR A 22 -6.75 -9.98 0.79
C THR A 22 -5.68 -8.91 0.76
N SER A 23 -4.42 -9.32 0.95
CA SER A 23 -3.29 -8.41 0.85
C SER A 23 -3.20 -8.01 -0.62
N LEU A 24 -3.75 -6.85 -0.95
CA LEU A 24 -3.73 -6.31 -2.31
C LEU A 24 -2.28 -6.17 -2.76
N ILE A 25 -1.99 -6.63 -3.97
CA ILE A 25 -0.67 -6.44 -4.56
C ILE A 25 -0.69 -5.15 -5.36
N TYR A 26 0.17 -4.24 -4.97
CA TYR A 26 0.33 -2.96 -5.65
C TYR A 26 1.35 -3.08 -6.78
N ARG A 27 1.07 -2.41 -7.90
CA ARG A 27 1.90 -2.34 -9.10
C ARG A 27 1.97 -0.90 -9.57
N THR A 28 3.14 -0.42 -9.97
CA THR A 28 3.22 0.82 -10.75
C THR A 28 2.98 0.52 -12.23
N ASP A 29 2.52 1.53 -12.97
CA ASP A 29 2.43 1.44 -14.41
C ASP A 29 3.81 1.23 -15.05
N SER A 30 3.82 0.68 -16.27
CA SER A 30 5.07 0.38 -16.99
C SER A 30 5.99 1.60 -17.01
N LEU A 31 7.30 1.40 -16.82
CA LEU A 31 8.29 2.47 -16.91
C LEU A 31 8.26 3.18 -18.28
N ASP A 32 7.82 2.47 -19.34
CA ASP A 32 7.61 3.05 -20.68
C ASP A 32 6.43 4.03 -20.75
N ALA A 33 5.55 4.04 -19.74
CA ALA A 33 4.44 4.98 -19.62
C ALA A 33 4.87 6.34 -19.05
N CYS A 34 6.09 6.45 -18.50
CA CYS A 34 6.54 7.64 -17.77
C CYS A 34 7.71 8.35 -18.46
N VAL A 35 7.81 9.66 -18.27
CA VAL A 35 9.05 10.45 -18.47
C VAL A 35 9.42 11.08 -17.14
N VAL A 36 10.64 10.85 -16.68
CA VAL A 36 11.09 11.20 -15.33
C VAL A 36 12.26 12.18 -15.40
N THR A 37 12.23 13.23 -14.59
CA THR A 37 13.34 14.17 -14.40
C THR A 37 13.44 14.56 -12.93
N ARG A 38 14.67 14.66 -12.41
CA ARG A 38 14.95 15.09 -11.02
C ARG A 38 15.28 16.58 -10.99
N VAL A 39 14.70 17.29 -10.02
CA VAL A 39 14.91 18.73 -9.82
C VAL A 39 15.00 19.00 -8.32
N GLU A 40 16.19 19.33 -7.80
CA GLU A 40 16.39 19.81 -6.41
C GLU A 40 15.63 19.00 -5.34
N GLY A 41 15.76 17.66 -5.35
CA GLY A 41 15.11 16.78 -4.37
C GLY A 41 13.63 16.42 -4.68
N LEU A 42 13.10 16.93 -5.79
CA LEU A 42 11.78 16.55 -6.32
C LEU A 42 11.94 15.73 -7.60
N VAL A 43 10.87 15.02 -7.95
CA VAL A 43 10.75 14.30 -9.22
C VAL A 43 9.58 14.87 -10.02
N LEU A 44 9.86 15.34 -11.23
CA LEU A 44 8.84 15.60 -12.25
C LEU A 44 8.60 14.31 -13.02
N LEU A 45 7.38 13.80 -12.96
CA LEU A 45 6.95 12.61 -13.66
C LEU A 45 5.80 12.96 -14.60
N TYR A 46 6.03 12.89 -15.91
CA TYR A 46 4.96 12.95 -16.90
C TYR A 46 4.43 11.55 -17.16
N HIS A 47 3.14 11.32 -16.87
CA HIS A 47 2.46 10.04 -17.04
C HIS A 47 1.65 10.05 -18.34
N ARG A 48 2.11 9.32 -19.36
CA ARG A 48 1.52 9.32 -20.70
C ARG A 48 0.05 8.88 -20.72
N PRO A 49 -0.38 7.82 -20.01
CA PRO A 49 -1.78 7.39 -19.98
C PRO A 49 -2.74 8.46 -19.44
N SER A 50 -2.38 9.18 -18.37
CA SER A 50 -3.23 10.24 -17.81
C SER A 50 -3.05 11.59 -18.50
N GLY A 51 -1.92 11.80 -19.20
CA GLY A 51 -1.56 13.09 -19.79
C GLY A 51 -1.13 14.14 -18.77
N ALA A 52 -0.96 13.77 -17.50
CA ALA A 52 -0.63 14.69 -16.41
C ALA A 52 0.87 14.71 -16.09
N THR A 53 1.36 15.86 -15.61
CA THR A 53 2.68 15.97 -14.98
C THR A 53 2.50 16.03 -13.47
N HIS A 54 3.13 15.10 -12.77
CA HIS A 54 3.12 14.99 -11.32
C HIS A 54 4.44 15.51 -10.76
N LEU A 55 4.33 16.34 -9.71
CA LEU A 55 5.46 16.75 -8.90
C LEU A 55 5.47 15.87 -7.65
N LEU A 56 6.49 15.04 -7.51
CA LEU A 56 6.59 14.06 -6.43
C LEU A 56 7.70 14.45 -5.47
N ASN A 57 7.42 14.32 -4.17
CA ASN A 57 8.39 14.39 -3.09
C ASN A 57 8.49 13.02 -2.40
N SER A 58 9.58 12.82 -1.64
CA SER A 58 9.73 11.63 -0.82
C SER A 58 8.52 11.44 0.11
N PRO A 59 7.96 10.22 0.26
CA PRO A 59 8.49 8.95 -0.24
C PRO A 59 7.88 8.47 -1.58
N ALA A 60 7.13 9.31 -2.31
CA ALA A 60 6.39 8.84 -3.48
C ALA A 60 7.29 8.29 -4.61
N PRO A 61 8.41 8.93 -5.01
CA PRO A 61 9.33 8.36 -5.98
C PRO A 61 9.89 7.00 -5.55
N GLU A 62 10.24 6.85 -4.28
CA GLU A 62 10.82 5.64 -3.73
C GLU A 62 9.79 4.50 -3.69
N ILE A 63 8.53 4.81 -3.40
CA ILE A 63 7.41 3.86 -3.53
C ILE A 63 7.31 3.36 -4.98
N LEU A 64 7.32 4.26 -5.97
CA LEU A 64 7.23 3.89 -7.38
C LEU A 64 8.44 3.04 -7.81
N ASP A 65 9.66 3.42 -7.43
CA ASP A 65 10.88 2.69 -7.74
C ASP A 65 10.85 1.26 -7.13
N LEU A 66 10.40 1.11 -5.89
CA LEU A 66 10.29 -0.19 -5.22
C LEU A 66 9.24 -1.09 -5.88
N LEU A 67 8.07 -0.54 -6.26
CA LEU A 67 7.01 -1.29 -6.95
C LEU A 67 7.38 -1.62 -8.40
N ALA A 68 8.16 -0.77 -9.07
CA ALA A 68 8.71 -1.04 -10.40
C ALA A 68 9.70 -2.21 -10.36
N ALA A 69 10.53 -2.27 -9.31
CA ALA A 69 11.48 -3.36 -9.11
C ALA A 69 10.76 -4.68 -8.78
N GLU A 70 9.79 -4.63 -7.87
CA GLU A 70 9.01 -5.81 -7.48
C GLU A 70 7.65 -5.40 -6.88
N PRO A 71 6.53 -5.76 -7.55
CA PRO A 71 5.18 -5.61 -7.01
C PRO A 71 5.00 -6.35 -5.69
N CYS A 72 4.42 -5.68 -4.70
CA CYS A 72 4.22 -6.26 -3.38
C CYS A 72 3.01 -5.66 -2.67
N ASP A 73 2.68 -6.20 -1.50
CA ASP A 73 1.65 -5.61 -0.64
C ASP A 73 2.18 -4.41 0.17
N ALA A 74 1.26 -3.71 0.84
CA ALA A 74 1.56 -2.51 1.63
C ALA A 74 2.51 -2.78 2.80
N ALA A 75 2.40 -3.95 3.45
CA ALA A 75 3.29 -4.33 4.56
C ALA A 75 4.72 -4.54 4.06
N THR A 76 4.89 -5.32 2.98
CA THR A 76 6.18 -5.57 2.37
C THR A 76 6.81 -4.28 1.82
N LEU A 77 5.99 -3.41 1.22
CA LEU A 77 6.44 -2.11 0.73
C LEU A 77 6.94 -1.23 1.88
N THR A 78 6.18 -1.16 2.98
CA THR A 78 6.55 -0.37 4.17
C THR A 78 7.92 -0.78 4.70
N ARG A 79 8.13 -2.09 4.90
CA ARG A 79 9.44 -2.61 5.33
C ARG A 79 10.58 -2.19 4.39
N ARG A 80 10.42 -2.43 3.09
CA ARG A 80 11.45 -2.08 2.08
C ARG A 80 11.72 -0.58 2.02
N LEU A 81 10.68 0.23 2.17
CA LEU A 81 10.78 1.69 2.15
C LEU A 81 11.49 2.21 3.39
N CYS A 82 11.15 1.71 4.58
CA CYS A 82 11.85 2.06 5.82
C CYS A 82 13.33 1.69 5.76
N GLU A 83 13.67 0.49 5.25
CA GLU A 83 15.06 0.09 4.97
C GLU A 83 15.76 1.06 4.00
N THR A 84 15.08 1.48 2.93
CA THR A 84 15.62 2.39 1.90
C THR A 84 15.87 3.79 2.44
N LEU A 85 14.99 4.28 3.31
CA LEU A 85 15.03 5.65 3.85
C LEU A 85 15.76 5.75 5.20
N GLY A 86 16.17 4.62 5.80
CA GLY A 86 16.74 4.58 7.15
C GLY A 86 15.74 4.99 8.24
N ALA A 87 14.45 4.71 8.03
CA ALA A 87 13.36 5.03 8.94
C ALA A 87 12.95 3.81 9.78
N SER A 88 12.22 4.05 10.87
CA SER A 88 11.63 2.97 11.69
C SER A 88 10.45 2.32 10.97
N GLU A 89 10.36 0.98 11.02
CA GLU A 89 9.18 0.23 10.59
C GLU A 89 8.18 0.14 11.75
N ASP A 90 7.30 1.12 11.86
CA ASP A 90 6.24 1.18 12.88
C ASP A 90 4.85 1.39 12.25
N GLU A 91 3.81 1.47 13.09
CA GLU A 91 2.43 1.62 12.65
C GLU A 91 2.20 2.94 11.89
N ASP A 92 2.89 4.01 12.29
CA ASP A 92 2.85 5.30 11.60
C ASP A 92 3.43 5.20 10.19
N ALA A 93 4.54 4.46 10.01
CA ALA A 93 5.11 4.20 8.69
C ALA A 93 4.10 3.48 7.78
N LEU A 94 3.42 2.45 8.28
CA LEU A 94 2.41 1.73 7.51
C LEU A 94 1.22 2.63 7.13
N MET A 95 0.77 3.50 8.05
CA MET A 95 -0.30 4.46 7.76
C MET A 95 0.10 5.45 6.67
N VAL A 96 1.32 6.00 6.73
CA VAL A 96 1.84 6.93 5.71
C VAL A 96 1.94 6.24 4.36
N VAL A 97 2.49 5.02 4.31
CA VAL A 97 2.60 4.25 3.06
C VAL A 97 1.22 3.95 2.48
N SER A 98 0.27 3.53 3.30
CA SER A 98 -1.10 3.23 2.87
C SER A 98 -1.80 4.47 2.30
N ALA A 99 -1.64 5.62 2.96
CA ALA A 99 -2.19 6.89 2.46
C ALA A 99 -1.58 7.27 1.10
N ARG A 100 -0.25 7.16 0.95
CA ARG A 100 0.43 7.44 -0.32
C ARG A 100 0.04 6.48 -1.44
N LEU A 101 -0.15 5.19 -1.13
CA LEU A 101 -0.67 4.22 -2.11
C LEU A 101 -2.08 4.59 -2.58
N GLY A 102 -2.95 5.05 -1.67
CA GLY A 102 -4.28 5.55 -2.02
C GLY A 102 -4.21 6.74 -2.98
N GLU A 103 -3.44 7.77 -2.63
CA GLU A 103 -3.26 8.95 -3.49
C GLU A 103 -2.68 8.60 -4.86
N LEU A 104 -1.64 7.74 -4.91
CA LEU A 104 -1.02 7.29 -6.15
C LEU A 104 -2.00 6.47 -7.03
N ALA A 105 -2.88 5.69 -6.40
CA ALA A 105 -3.91 4.94 -7.11
C ALA A 105 -5.00 5.86 -7.67
N GLU A 106 -5.41 6.89 -6.92
CA GLU A 106 -6.39 7.89 -7.38
C GLU A 106 -5.93 8.63 -8.63
N ILE A 107 -4.63 8.92 -8.74
CA ILE A 107 -4.04 9.57 -9.93
C ILE A 107 -3.57 8.59 -11.02
N GLY A 108 -3.73 7.29 -10.79
CA GLY A 108 -3.43 6.23 -11.75
C GLY A 108 -1.94 5.91 -11.94
N LEU A 109 -1.07 6.28 -11.00
CA LEU A 109 0.35 5.88 -11.03
C LEU A 109 0.60 4.49 -10.44
N VAL A 110 -0.35 4.00 -9.64
CA VAL A 110 -0.33 2.68 -9.02
C VAL A 110 -1.70 2.01 -9.20
N SER A 111 -1.70 0.69 -9.31
CA SER A 111 -2.92 -0.13 -9.30
C SER A 111 -2.82 -1.22 -8.24
N ALA A 112 -3.95 -1.56 -7.64
CA ALA A 112 -4.09 -2.63 -6.64
C ALA A 112 -4.86 -3.81 -7.24
N HIS A 113 -4.36 -5.02 -7.06
CA HIS A 113 -4.91 -6.27 -7.61
C HIS A 113 -5.03 -7.36 -6.56
#